data_AF-A0A8T0BYK2-F1
#
_entry.id   AF-A0A8T0BYK2-F1
#
_cell.length_a   1.000
_cell.length_b   1.000
_cell.length_c   1.000
_cell.angle_alpha   90.00
_cell.angle_beta   90.00
_cell.angle_gamma   90.00
#
_symmetry.space_group_name_H-M   'P 1'
#
loop_
_entity.id
_entity.type
_entity.pdbx_description
1 polymer ?
#
loop_
_entity_poly.entity_id
_entity_poly.type
_entity_poly.pdbx_seq_one_letter_code
_entity_poly.pdbx_strand_id
1 'polypeptide(L)'
;MVGIRLYLRIWCFFIASAFFYGSQVSAQQPCTGEVKIGVVADWPPLTAVDERGAYGLDVEIARKVFAQLNMCPRFLRLPTSARSLDQLGKGTVDVLLMVSYVQERAELGVFSAPYRWEKMRLFSLRQPRMAIDLKALLRLGYRIGLSIGSYYGEELKNLAENPNFGHLLVGISGSPQRIEMLAKKRVDFIIEDEILGRFMARKLGIKNFYIWDYPVHNNQVHFLLRKGLFDAAQLARFNDTIERLRPDIDELVERYTHHSVPR
;
A
#
# COMPACT_ATOMS: atom_id res chain seq x y z
N MET A 1 52.16 -73.56 -34.07
CA MET A 1 52.38 -72.22 -33.48
C MET A 1 51.16 -71.36 -33.79
N VAL A 2 50.51 -70.85 -32.74
CA VAL A 2 49.84 -69.53 -32.62
C VAL A 2 49.01 -69.03 -33.82
N GLY A 3 47.73 -68.65 -33.73
CA GLY A 3 46.83 -68.45 -32.60
C GLY A 3 45.44 -68.06 -33.14
N ILE A 4 44.40 -68.43 -32.40
CA ILE A 4 42.99 -68.18 -32.72
C ILE A 4 42.61 -66.77 -32.24
N ARG A 5 42.22 -65.88 -33.16
CA ARG A 5 41.64 -64.56 -32.81
C ARG A 5 40.14 -64.71 -32.55
N LEU A 6 39.77 -64.68 -31.28
CA LEU A 6 38.38 -64.56 -30.81
C LEU A 6 37.94 -63.09 -30.93
N TYR A 7 36.91 -62.80 -31.72
CA TYR A 7 36.21 -61.51 -31.70
C TYR A 7 35.08 -61.58 -30.67
N LEU A 8 35.29 -60.97 -29.49
CA LEU A 8 34.24 -60.78 -28.49
C LEU A 8 33.44 -59.52 -28.82
N ARG A 9 32.15 -59.68 -29.13
CA ARG A 9 31.20 -58.57 -29.30
C ARG A 9 30.87 -57.97 -27.93
N ILE A 10 31.25 -56.71 -27.71
CA ILE A 10 30.87 -55.92 -26.54
C ILE A 10 29.42 -55.46 -26.72
N TRP A 11 28.51 -55.93 -25.85
CA TRP A 11 27.18 -55.37 -25.70
C TRP A 11 27.21 -54.34 -24.57
N CYS A 12 27.15 -53.05 -24.92
CA CYS A 12 26.93 -51.96 -23.96
C CYS A 12 25.43 -51.87 -23.64
N PHE A 13 25.02 -52.42 -22.50
CA PHE A 13 23.71 -52.12 -21.91
C PHE A 13 23.77 -50.74 -21.23
N PHE A 14 23.22 -49.72 -21.90
CA PHE A 14 22.91 -48.43 -21.29
C PHE A 14 21.71 -48.61 -20.35
N ILE A 15 21.96 -48.62 -19.04
CA ILE A 15 20.89 -48.49 -18.03
C ILE A 15 20.59 -47.00 -17.89
N ALA A 16 19.51 -46.55 -18.54
CA ALA A 16 18.98 -45.21 -18.37
C ALA A 16 18.27 -45.12 -17.01
N SER A 17 18.97 -44.58 -16.00
CA SER A 17 18.38 -44.20 -14.72
C SER A 17 17.54 -42.93 -14.89
N ALA A 18 16.24 -43.11 -15.04
CA ALA A 18 15.28 -42.02 -15.02
C ALA A 18 15.19 -41.42 -13.60
N PHE A 19 15.95 -40.36 -13.35
CA PHE A 19 15.74 -39.50 -12.19
C PHE A 19 14.41 -38.75 -12.36
N PHE A 20 13.35 -39.27 -11.73
CA PHE A 20 12.11 -38.53 -11.53
C PHE A 20 12.40 -37.35 -10.58
N TYR A 21 12.67 -36.18 -11.14
CA TYR A 21 12.58 -34.92 -10.41
C TYR A 21 11.10 -34.65 -10.12
N GLY A 22 10.62 -35.15 -8.98
CA GLY A 22 9.32 -34.76 -8.45
C GLY A 22 9.34 -33.29 -8.08
N SER A 23 8.63 -32.47 -8.84
CA SER A 23 8.37 -31.08 -8.51
C SER A 23 7.66 -31.03 -7.15
N GLN A 24 8.37 -30.55 -6.12
CA GLN A 24 7.78 -30.25 -4.82
C GLN A 24 6.85 -29.05 -5.02
N VAL A 25 5.58 -29.31 -5.33
CA VAL A 25 4.52 -28.31 -5.20
C VAL A 25 4.37 -28.07 -3.70
N SER A 26 4.84 -26.91 -3.23
CA SER A 26 4.59 -26.45 -1.86
C SER A 26 3.08 -26.40 -1.65
N ALA A 27 2.53 -27.36 -0.90
CA ALA A 27 1.13 -27.34 -0.53
C ALA A 27 0.87 -26.08 0.30
N GLN A 28 0.09 -25.14 -0.24
CA GLN A 28 -0.38 -23.98 0.50
C GLN A 28 -1.12 -24.51 1.74
N GLN A 29 -0.68 -24.11 2.92
CA GLN A 29 -1.31 -24.51 4.17
C GLN A 29 -2.81 -24.14 4.12
N PRO A 30 -3.75 -25.06 4.44
CA PRO A 30 -5.17 -24.79 4.31
C PRO A 30 -5.59 -23.68 5.28
N CYS A 31 -5.96 -22.53 4.73
CA CYS A 31 -6.50 -21.41 5.49
C CYS A 31 -7.98 -21.62 5.81
N THR A 32 -8.46 -20.99 6.89
CA THR A 32 -9.84 -21.10 7.38
C THR A 32 -10.87 -20.42 6.46
N GLY A 33 -10.42 -19.54 5.56
CA GLY A 33 -11.25 -18.86 4.57
C GLY A 33 -10.48 -17.83 3.74
N GLU A 34 -11.04 -17.49 2.57
CA GLU A 34 -10.56 -16.38 1.74
C GLU A 34 -11.14 -15.05 2.26
N VAL A 35 -10.32 -14.00 2.31
CA VAL A 35 -10.72 -12.63 2.68
C VAL A 35 -10.37 -11.68 1.54
N LYS A 36 -11.37 -10.97 1.00
CA LYS A 36 -11.16 -10.02 -0.11
C LYS A 36 -10.66 -8.69 0.43
N ILE A 37 -9.41 -8.32 0.11
CA ILE A 37 -8.78 -7.09 0.56
C ILE A 37 -8.78 -6.07 -0.59
N GLY A 38 -9.44 -4.93 -0.41
CA GLY A 38 -9.40 -3.82 -1.35
C GLY A 38 -8.10 -3.05 -1.27
N VAL A 39 -7.43 -2.84 -2.41
CA VAL A 39 -6.13 -2.17 -2.51
C VAL A 39 -6.18 -1.06 -3.55
N VAL A 40 -5.85 0.17 -3.15
CA VAL A 40 -5.65 1.27 -4.10
C VAL A 40 -4.33 1.01 -4.84
N ALA A 41 -4.41 0.81 -6.15
CA ALA A 41 -3.34 0.12 -6.89
C ALA A 41 -2.21 1.02 -7.42
N ASP A 42 -2.22 2.30 -7.10
CA ASP A 42 -1.32 3.32 -7.68
C ASP A 42 -0.63 4.21 -6.64
N TRP A 43 -0.37 3.68 -5.44
CA TRP A 43 0.35 4.33 -4.34
C TRP A 43 1.67 3.62 -3.96
N PRO A 44 2.57 3.31 -4.93
CA PRO A 44 3.86 2.71 -4.57
C PRO A 44 4.69 3.73 -3.76
N PRO A 45 5.39 3.29 -2.70
CA PRO A 45 5.67 1.90 -2.35
C PRO A 45 4.74 1.33 -1.27
N LEU A 46 3.64 2.03 -0.94
CA LEU A 46 2.72 1.65 0.13
C LEU A 46 1.76 0.54 -0.33
N THR A 47 1.05 0.79 -1.44
CA THR A 47 0.21 -0.18 -2.11
C THR A 47 0.28 -0.02 -3.62
N ALA A 48 0.47 -1.14 -4.32
CA ALA A 48 0.40 -1.19 -5.77
C ALA A 48 -0.03 -2.57 -6.24
N VAL A 49 -0.52 -2.66 -7.48
CA VAL A 49 -0.87 -3.94 -8.13
C VAL A 49 -0.29 -3.96 -9.54
N ASP A 50 0.50 -4.99 -9.84
CA ASP A 50 1.02 -5.30 -11.18
C ASP A 50 0.59 -6.71 -11.63
N GLU A 51 1.17 -7.23 -12.70
CA GLU A 51 0.88 -8.56 -13.26
C GLU A 51 1.19 -9.72 -12.30
N ARG A 52 2.08 -9.51 -11.32
CA ARG A 52 2.46 -10.50 -10.29
C ARG A 52 1.58 -10.40 -9.05
N GLY A 53 0.74 -9.37 -8.96
CA GLY A 53 -0.22 -9.16 -7.88
C GLY A 53 0.05 -7.92 -7.06
N ALA A 54 -0.55 -7.86 -5.87
CA ALA A 54 -0.42 -6.72 -4.96
C ALA A 54 0.95 -6.71 -4.27
N TYR A 55 1.54 -5.54 -4.08
CA TYR A 55 2.81 -5.35 -3.37
C TYR A 55 2.87 -3.99 -2.67
N GLY A 56 3.88 -3.82 -1.80
CA GLY A 56 4.11 -2.60 -1.03
C GLY A 56 3.98 -2.82 0.48
N LEU A 57 4.38 -1.80 1.25
CA LEU A 57 4.44 -1.82 2.72
C LEU A 57 3.15 -2.34 3.35
N ASP A 58 2.02 -1.72 3.02
CA ASP A 58 0.74 -2.05 3.64
C ASP A 58 0.21 -3.43 3.18
N VAL A 59 0.59 -3.86 1.98
CA VAL A 59 0.28 -5.22 1.48
C VAL A 59 1.10 -6.28 2.22
N GLU A 60 2.38 -6.02 2.48
CA GLU A 60 3.24 -6.91 3.26
C GLU A 60 2.78 -7.01 4.71
N ILE A 61 2.42 -5.89 5.34
CA ILE A 61 1.82 -5.88 6.69
C ILE A 61 0.55 -6.72 6.70
N ALA A 62 -0.35 -6.52 5.73
CA ALA A 62 -1.57 -7.32 5.60
C ALA A 62 -1.24 -8.81 5.49
N ARG A 63 -0.33 -9.22 4.60
CA ARG A 63 0.06 -10.63 4.45
C ARG A 63 0.55 -11.23 5.78
N LYS A 64 1.39 -10.52 6.53
CA LYS A 64 1.88 -10.98 7.84
C LYS A 64 0.75 -11.17 8.84
N VAL A 65 -0.16 -10.18 8.96
CA VAL A 65 -1.30 -10.24 9.88
C VAL A 65 -2.25 -11.39 9.51
N PHE A 66 -2.68 -11.48 8.26
CA PHE A 66 -3.63 -12.52 7.82
C PHE A 66 -3.04 -13.94 7.87
N ALA A 67 -1.73 -14.10 7.65
CA ALA A 67 -1.05 -15.38 7.83
C ALA A 67 -1.10 -15.87 9.29
N GLN A 68 -0.89 -14.98 10.27
CA GLN A 68 -0.99 -15.31 11.70
C GLN A 68 -2.42 -15.66 12.13
N LEU A 69 -3.43 -15.18 11.39
CA LEU A 69 -4.83 -15.48 11.62
C LEU A 69 -5.33 -16.71 10.82
N ASN A 70 -4.43 -17.38 10.10
CA ASN A 70 -4.72 -18.51 9.21
C ASN A 70 -5.80 -18.19 8.15
N MET A 71 -5.81 -16.97 7.62
CA MET A 71 -6.73 -16.51 6.57
C MET A 71 -5.99 -16.23 5.27
N CYS A 72 -6.60 -16.55 4.13
CA CYS A 72 -6.01 -16.31 2.81
C CYS A 72 -6.43 -14.94 2.27
N PRO A 73 -5.54 -13.93 2.20
CA PRO A 73 -5.88 -12.65 1.62
C PRO A 73 -5.92 -12.73 0.09
N ARG A 74 -7.06 -12.34 -0.49
CA ARG A 74 -7.20 -12.09 -1.94
C ARG A 74 -7.26 -10.59 -2.19
N PHE A 75 -6.20 -10.04 -2.75
CA PHE A 75 -6.11 -8.61 -3.02
C PHE A 75 -6.87 -8.23 -4.30
N LEU A 76 -7.80 -7.28 -4.18
CA LEU A 76 -8.60 -6.75 -5.28
C LEU A 76 -8.19 -5.31 -5.58
N ARG A 77 -7.83 -5.05 -6.83
CA ARG A 77 -7.46 -3.72 -7.32
C ARG A 77 -8.66 -2.77 -7.28
N LEU A 78 -8.48 -1.62 -6.66
CA LEU A 78 -9.45 -0.53 -6.60
C LEU A 78 -8.83 0.78 -7.11
N PRO A 79 -9.61 1.66 -7.76
CA PRO A 79 -9.07 2.85 -8.40
C PRO A 79 -8.78 4.00 -7.42
N THR A 80 -9.61 4.20 -6.39
CA THR A 80 -9.49 5.31 -5.44
C THR A 80 -9.84 4.88 -4.02
N SER A 81 -9.44 5.69 -3.02
CA SER A 81 -9.91 5.56 -1.64
C SER A 81 -11.44 5.66 -1.56
N ALA A 82 -12.03 6.65 -2.26
CA ALA A 82 -13.48 6.83 -2.29
C ALA A 82 -14.20 5.57 -2.81
N ARG A 83 -13.71 4.98 -3.91
CA ARG A 83 -14.26 3.72 -4.43
C ARG A 83 -14.02 2.57 -3.44
N SER A 84 -12.91 2.57 -2.73
CA SER A 84 -12.63 1.52 -1.75
C SER A 84 -13.65 1.50 -0.62
N LEU A 85 -14.00 2.66 -0.08
CA LEU A 85 -15.06 2.81 0.93
C LEU A 85 -16.43 2.37 0.39
N ASP A 86 -16.78 2.76 -0.84
CA ASP A 86 -18.01 2.31 -1.53
C ASP A 86 -18.08 0.78 -1.67
N GLN A 87 -16.98 0.15 -2.09
CA GLN A 87 -16.93 -1.31 -2.28
C GLN A 87 -16.97 -2.09 -0.97
N LEU A 88 -16.44 -1.53 0.13
CA LEU A 88 -16.58 -2.11 1.47
C LEU A 88 -18.05 -2.06 1.93
N GLY A 89 -18.71 -0.91 1.78
CA GLY A 89 -20.12 -0.73 2.15
C GLY A 89 -21.05 -1.67 1.38
N LYS A 90 -20.71 -2.00 0.12
CA LYS A 90 -21.44 -2.96 -0.72
C LYS A 90 -21.11 -4.44 -0.45
N GLY A 91 -20.12 -4.73 0.40
CA GLY A 91 -19.65 -6.10 0.64
C GLY A 91 -18.87 -6.72 -0.52
N THR A 92 -18.48 -5.92 -1.51
CA THR A 92 -17.64 -6.39 -2.62
C THR A 92 -16.24 -6.73 -2.14
N VAL A 93 -15.70 -5.97 -1.19
CA VAL A 93 -14.50 -6.30 -0.42
C VAL A 93 -14.84 -6.46 1.05
N ASP A 94 -14.00 -7.23 1.75
CA ASP A 94 -14.16 -7.57 3.16
C ASP A 94 -13.31 -6.68 4.06
N VAL A 95 -12.15 -6.24 3.57
CA VAL A 95 -11.18 -5.44 4.33
C VAL A 95 -10.56 -4.37 3.44
N LEU A 96 -10.34 -3.18 3.99
CA LEU A 96 -9.51 -2.12 3.39
C LEU A 96 -8.23 -1.90 4.19
N LEU A 97 -7.19 -1.46 3.48
CA LEU A 97 -5.89 -1.04 4.04
C LEU A 97 -5.79 0.49 4.05
N MET A 98 -4.81 1.04 4.77
CA MET A 98 -4.46 2.47 4.77
C MET A 98 -5.64 3.39 5.11
N VAL A 99 -6.47 3.00 6.07
CA VAL A 99 -7.65 3.79 6.42
C VAL A 99 -7.37 4.61 7.67
N SER A 100 -7.35 5.95 7.51
CA SER A 100 -7.37 6.89 8.63
C SER A 100 -8.72 6.82 9.34
N TYR A 101 -8.70 6.81 10.68
CA TYR A 101 -9.91 6.81 11.50
C TYR A 101 -10.63 8.15 11.42
N VAL A 102 -11.90 8.13 11.03
CA VAL A 102 -12.87 9.22 11.17
C VAL A 102 -14.25 8.63 11.42
N GLN A 103 -15.13 9.37 12.09
CA GLN A 103 -16.44 8.88 12.51
C GLN A 103 -17.28 8.38 11.33
N GLU A 104 -17.27 9.11 10.22
CA GLU A 104 -18.03 8.77 9.00
C GLU A 104 -17.58 7.42 8.41
N ARG A 105 -16.31 7.04 8.58
CA ARG A 105 -15.79 5.73 8.13
C ARG A 105 -16.10 4.61 9.13
N ALA A 106 -16.21 4.93 10.42
CA ALA A 106 -16.63 3.96 11.44
C ALA A 106 -18.11 3.55 11.28
N GLU A 107 -18.90 4.35 10.56
CA GLU A 107 -20.25 3.97 10.15
C GLU A 107 -20.26 2.90 9.05
N LEU A 108 -19.19 2.78 8.26
CA LEU A 108 -19.08 1.81 7.16
C LEU A 108 -18.51 0.45 7.61
N GLY A 109 -17.63 0.44 8.61
CA GLY A 109 -16.87 -0.74 9.00
C GLY A 109 -16.41 -0.71 10.46
N VAL A 110 -15.73 -1.76 10.87
CA VAL A 110 -15.10 -1.90 12.19
C VAL A 110 -13.60 -1.71 12.02
N PHE A 111 -13.01 -0.78 12.75
CA PHE A 111 -11.59 -0.53 12.70
C PHE A 111 -10.81 -1.57 13.52
N SER A 112 -9.67 -2.01 13.00
CA SER A 112 -8.66 -2.72 13.79
C SER A 112 -7.90 -1.76 14.72
N ALA A 113 -7.05 -2.32 15.59
CA ALA A 113 -5.93 -1.59 16.16
C ALA A 113 -5.09 -0.95 15.04
N PRO A 114 -4.49 0.23 15.25
CA PRO A 114 -3.63 0.86 14.27
C PRO A 114 -2.39 0.02 14.03
N TYR A 115 -1.95 -0.11 12.78
CA TYR A 115 -0.76 -0.92 12.46
C TYR A 115 0.49 -0.08 12.17
N ARG A 116 0.36 1.17 11.73
CA ARG A 116 1.49 2.11 11.61
C ARG A 116 1.05 3.56 11.74
N TRP A 117 2.01 4.46 11.87
CA TRP A 117 1.81 5.89 11.69
C TRP A 117 1.97 6.27 10.21
N GLU A 118 1.23 7.28 9.78
CA GLU A 118 1.43 7.98 8.52
C GLU A 118 1.68 9.47 8.75
N LYS A 119 2.42 10.06 7.81
CA LYS A 119 2.83 11.46 7.84
C LYS A 119 2.45 12.10 6.52
N MET A 120 1.27 12.73 6.47
CA MET A 120 0.85 13.49 5.31
C MET A 120 1.61 14.82 5.27
N ARG A 121 2.32 15.05 4.18
CA ARG A 121 3.20 16.21 4.00
C ARG A 121 2.88 16.93 2.71
N LEU A 122 3.15 18.22 2.73
CA LEU A 122 3.07 19.06 1.56
C LEU A 122 4.38 18.94 0.75
N PHE A 123 4.25 18.79 -0.57
CA PHE A 123 5.38 18.75 -1.49
C PHE A 123 5.23 19.81 -2.57
N SER A 124 6.34 20.40 -3.00
CA SER A 124 6.35 21.35 -4.13
C SER A 124 7.68 21.38 -4.87
N LEU A 125 7.70 22.09 -6.00
CA LEU A 125 8.92 22.38 -6.76
C LEU A 125 9.71 23.58 -6.23
N ARG A 126 9.30 24.13 -5.09
CA ARG A 126 9.82 25.36 -4.50
C ARG A 126 10.32 25.07 -3.10
N GLN A 127 11.40 25.73 -2.69
CA GLN A 127 11.93 25.55 -1.34
C GLN A 127 10.88 25.94 -0.29
N PRO A 128 10.81 25.21 0.83
CA PRO A 128 9.91 25.53 1.93
C PRO A 128 10.15 26.94 2.45
N ARG A 129 9.07 27.61 2.85
CA ARG A 129 9.13 28.87 3.61
C ARG A 129 8.52 28.64 4.97
N MET A 130 9.23 29.06 6.02
CA MET A 130 9.04 28.65 7.42
C MET A 130 7.69 29.03 8.07
N ALA A 131 6.75 29.67 7.36
CA ALA A 131 5.56 30.28 7.98
C ALA A 131 4.31 30.31 7.09
N ILE A 132 4.08 29.27 6.27
CA ILE A 132 2.90 29.23 5.40
C ILE A 132 2.09 27.96 5.67
N ASP A 133 0.91 28.14 6.27
CA ASP A 133 -0.12 27.11 6.42
C ASP A 133 -0.91 26.88 5.12
N LEU A 134 -1.78 25.86 5.08
CA LEU A 134 -2.55 25.56 3.87
C LEU A 134 -3.44 26.74 3.46
N LYS A 135 -4.12 27.37 4.43
CA LYS A 135 -5.02 28.49 4.17
C LYS A 135 -4.29 29.68 3.53
N ALA A 136 -3.07 29.97 3.96
CA ALA A 136 -2.24 31.02 3.40
C ALA A 136 -1.83 30.71 1.95
N LEU A 137 -1.51 29.44 1.63
CA LEU A 137 -1.26 29.03 0.24
C LEU A 137 -2.50 29.24 -0.64
N LEU A 138 -3.68 28.85 -0.15
CA LEU A 138 -4.93 28.97 -0.90
C LEU A 138 -5.31 30.44 -1.11
N ARG A 139 -5.09 31.31 -0.13
CA ARG A 139 -5.28 32.78 -0.28
C ARG A 139 -4.37 33.40 -1.34
N LEU A 140 -3.20 32.81 -1.58
CA LEU A 140 -2.29 33.23 -2.66
C LEU A 140 -2.69 32.65 -4.03
N GLY A 141 -3.80 31.90 -4.11
CA GLY A 141 -4.30 31.29 -5.34
C GLY A 141 -3.57 30.00 -5.74
N TYR A 142 -2.74 29.43 -4.87
CA TYR A 142 -2.05 28.18 -5.16
C TYR A 142 -3.00 26.99 -5.16
N ARG A 143 -2.79 26.08 -6.11
CA ARG A 143 -3.56 24.84 -6.24
C ARG A 143 -2.84 23.68 -5.59
N ILE A 144 -3.59 22.85 -4.87
CA ILE A 144 -3.06 21.70 -4.13
C ILE A 144 -3.69 20.42 -4.69
N GLY A 145 -2.86 19.51 -5.22
CA GLY A 145 -3.29 18.21 -5.69
C GLY A 145 -3.47 17.21 -4.54
N LEU A 146 -4.61 16.52 -4.52
CA LEU A 146 -5.03 15.61 -3.47
C LEU A 146 -5.45 14.26 -4.03
N SER A 147 -5.32 13.20 -3.24
CA SER A 147 -5.88 11.90 -3.56
C SER A 147 -7.39 11.86 -3.33
N ILE A 148 -8.15 11.35 -4.31
CA ILE A 148 -9.62 11.30 -4.23
C ILE A 148 -10.08 10.33 -3.13
N GLY A 149 -10.80 10.88 -2.14
CA GLY A 149 -11.34 10.14 -1.00
C GLY A 149 -10.34 9.85 0.12
N SER A 150 -9.11 10.34 0.01
CA SER A 150 -8.15 10.30 1.12
C SER A 150 -8.53 11.34 2.18
N TYR A 151 -8.16 11.07 3.43
CA TYR A 151 -8.37 12.00 4.53
C TYR A 151 -7.04 12.63 4.92
N TYR A 152 -7.06 13.93 5.20
CA TYR A 152 -5.88 14.75 5.46
C TYR A 152 -6.09 15.66 6.67
N GLY A 153 -6.94 15.24 7.61
CA GLY A 153 -7.27 16.02 8.80
C GLY A 153 -8.40 17.03 8.60
N GLU A 154 -8.91 17.52 9.74
CA GLU A 154 -10.01 18.48 9.81
C GLU A 154 -9.68 19.81 9.11
N GLU A 155 -8.42 20.27 9.15
CA GLU A 155 -8.03 21.51 8.48
C GLU A 155 -8.36 21.44 6.98
N LEU A 156 -7.90 20.39 6.29
CA LEU A 156 -8.12 20.26 4.86
C LEU A 156 -9.61 19.99 4.55
N LYS A 157 -10.31 19.23 5.38
CA LYS A 157 -11.76 19.01 5.26
C LYS A 157 -12.51 20.36 5.27
N ASN A 158 -12.24 21.20 6.27
CA ASN A 158 -12.84 22.52 6.40
C ASN A 158 -12.45 23.47 5.24
N LEU A 159 -11.22 23.39 4.74
CA LEU A 159 -10.79 24.19 3.59
C LEU A 159 -11.47 23.73 2.28
N ALA A 160 -11.72 22.42 2.12
CA ALA A 160 -12.41 21.88 0.96
C ALA A 160 -13.89 22.29 0.90
N GLU A 161 -14.54 22.39 2.06
CA GLU A 161 -15.94 22.83 2.19
C GLU A 161 -16.10 24.35 2.08
N ASN A 162 -14.99 25.11 2.13
CA ASN A 162 -15.03 26.56 2.02
C ASN A 162 -15.24 27.02 0.56
N PRO A 163 -16.27 27.83 0.24
CA PRO A 163 -16.56 28.26 -1.13
C PRO A 163 -15.44 29.09 -1.77
N ASN A 164 -14.60 29.76 -0.96
CA ASN A 164 -13.47 30.54 -1.47
C ASN A 164 -12.25 29.69 -1.80
N PHE A 165 -12.16 28.45 -1.32
CA PHE A 165 -10.93 27.65 -1.39
C PHE A 165 -11.09 26.26 -2.01
N GLY A 166 -12.27 25.64 -1.93
CA GLY A 166 -12.47 24.27 -2.41
C GLY A 166 -12.08 24.07 -3.87
N HIS A 167 -12.29 25.06 -4.73
CA HIS A 167 -11.92 25.01 -6.15
C HIS A 167 -10.39 24.96 -6.42
N LEU A 168 -9.57 25.30 -5.42
CA LEU A 168 -8.09 25.22 -5.49
C LEU A 168 -7.56 23.85 -5.04
N LEU A 169 -8.42 22.99 -4.46
CA LEU A 169 -8.08 21.63 -4.06
C LEU A 169 -8.46 20.65 -5.18
N VAL A 170 -7.45 20.12 -5.86
CA VAL A 170 -7.61 19.35 -7.10
C VAL A 170 -7.52 17.85 -6.82
N GLY A 171 -8.65 17.15 -6.89
CA GLY A 171 -8.72 15.69 -6.70
C GLY A 171 -8.15 14.90 -7.88
N ILE A 172 -7.18 14.04 -7.62
CA ILE A 172 -6.45 13.23 -8.62
C ILE A 172 -6.25 11.83 -8.05
N SER A 173 -6.64 10.80 -8.80
CA SER A 173 -6.67 9.40 -8.31
C SER A 173 -5.30 8.84 -7.92
N GLY A 174 -4.36 8.81 -8.87
CA GLY A 174 -3.09 8.10 -8.70
C GLY A 174 -1.92 8.99 -8.35
N SER A 175 -1.02 8.45 -7.53
CA SER A 175 0.16 9.21 -7.09
C SER A 175 1.11 9.57 -8.24
N PRO A 176 1.44 8.67 -9.19
CA PRO A 176 2.25 9.04 -10.35
C PRO A 176 1.68 10.24 -11.12
N GLN A 177 0.35 10.28 -11.32
CA GLN A 177 -0.33 11.38 -12.00
C GLN A 177 -0.31 12.66 -11.17
N ARG A 178 -0.53 12.59 -9.85
CA ARG A 178 -0.40 13.77 -8.95
C ARG A 178 0.97 14.40 -9.04
N ILE A 179 2.00 13.57 -8.98
CA ILE A 179 3.38 14.03 -9.00
C ILE A 179 3.75 14.55 -10.39
N GLU A 180 3.26 13.94 -11.46
CA GLU A 180 3.40 14.46 -12.82
C GLU A 180 2.70 15.82 -12.99
N MET A 181 1.51 16.02 -12.39
CA MET A 181 0.83 17.30 -12.39
C MET A 181 1.65 18.38 -11.68
N LEU A 182 2.30 18.05 -10.56
CA LEU A 182 3.23 18.96 -9.90
C LEU A 182 4.45 19.26 -10.78
N ALA A 183 5.08 18.23 -11.35
CA ALA A 183 6.24 18.37 -12.24
C ALA A 183 5.94 19.26 -13.46
N LYS A 184 4.73 19.14 -14.01
CA LYS A 184 4.22 19.95 -15.13
C LYS A 184 3.60 21.29 -14.69
N LYS A 185 3.70 21.67 -13.41
CA LYS A 185 3.15 22.92 -12.83
C LYS A 185 1.64 23.08 -13.07
N ARG A 186 0.92 21.96 -13.20
CA ARG A 186 -0.55 21.91 -13.27
C ARG A 186 -1.21 21.96 -11.89
N VAL A 187 -0.42 21.79 -10.83
CA VAL A 187 -0.71 22.18 -9.45
C VAL A 187 0.57 22.78 -8.87
N ASP A 188 0.46 23.57 -7.82
CA ASP A 188 1.59 24.24 -7.18
C ASP A 188 2.15 23.38 -6.04
N PHE A 189 1.28 22.60 -5.41
CA PHE A 189 1.59 21.68 -4.33
C PHE A 189 0.85 20.35 -4.51
N ILE A 190 1.32 19.31 -3.84
CA ILE A 190 0.57 18.07 -3.61
C ILE A 190 0.67 17.66 -2.15
N ILE A 191 -0.28 16.87 -1.68
CA ILE A 191 -0.23 16.22 -0.36
C ILE A 191 -0.12 14.71 -0.55
N GLU A 192 0.92 14.13 0.03
CA GLU A 192 1.18 12.68 -0.02
C GLU A 192 1.67 12.20 1.35
N ASP A 193 1.56 10.88 1.58
CA ASP A 193 2.33 10.21 2.64
C ASP A 193 3.83 10.43 2.38
N GLU A 194 4.59 10.72 3.43
CA GLU A 194 6.01 11.04 3.35
C GLU A 194 6.85 9.96 2.65
N ILE A 195 6.61 8.68 2.94
CA ILE A 195 7.32 7.55 2.34
C ILE A 195 7.05 7.53 0.84
N LEU A 196 5.78 7.64 0.46
CA LEU A 196 5.32 7.63 -0.92
C LEU A 196 5.89 8.81 -1.71
N GLY A 197 5.77 10.02 -1.19
CA GLY A 197 6.21 11.24 -1.87
C GLY A 197 7.71 11.23 -2.12
N ARG A 198 8.50 10.82 -1.12
CA ARG A 198 9.96 10.68 -1.24
C ARG A 198 10.36 9.60 -2.24
N PHE A 199 9.70 8.44 -2.20
CA PHE A 199 9.97 7.34 -3.14
C PHE A 199 9.70 7.76 -4.58
N MET A 200 8.54 8.35 -4.84
CA MET A 200 8.12 8.72 -6.19
C MET A 200 8.97 9.86 -6.77
N ALA A 201 9.36 10.85 -5.96
CA ALA A 201 10.28 11.90 -6.38
C ALA A 201 11.62 11.34 -6.88
N ARG A 202 12.19 10.37 -6.14
CA ARG A 202 13.41 9.66 -6.56
C ARG A 202 13.17 8.83 -7.82
N LYS A 203 12.09 8.04 -7.85
CA LYS A 203 11.76 7.14 -8.97
C LYS A 203 11.57 7.90 -10.29
N LEU A 204 10.97 9.09 -10.24
CA LEU A 204 10.71 9.93 -11.41
C LEU A 204 11.86 10.90 -11.73
N GLY A 205 12.92 10.94 -10.91
CA GLY A 205 14.07 11.82 -11.13
C GLY A 205 13.73 13.31 -11.06
N ILE A 206 12.74 13.71 -10.25
CA ILE A 206 12.26 15.10 -10.21
C ILE A 206 13.25 15.95 -9.44
N LYS A 207 13.86 16.92 -10.12
CA LYS A 207 14.73 17.93 -9.51
C LYS A 207 13.89 18.95 -8.74
N ASN A 208 14.47 19.54 -7.70
CA ASN A 208 13.84 20.59 -6.90
C ASN A 208 12.53 20.15 -6.24
N PHE A 209 12.35 18.86 -5.95
CA PHE A 209 11.19 18.36 -5.24
C PHE A 209 11.42 18.46 -3.73
N TYR A 210 10.73 19.38 -3.07
CA TYR A 210 10.90 19.66 -1.66
C TYR A 210 9.70 19.18 -0.86
N ILE A 211 10.00 18.50 0.24
CA ILE A 211 9.04 18.23 1.31
C ILE A 211 9.02 19.42 2.27
N TRP A 212 7.84 19.80 2.74
CA TRP A 212 7.67 20.86 3.73
C TRP A 212 7.50 20.24 5.11
N ASP A 213 8.11 20.85 6.12
CA ASP A 213 7.98 20.42 7.52
C ASP A 213 6.58 20.67 8.08
N TYR A 214 5.70 21.32 7.32
CA TYR A 214 4.30 21.52 7.64
C TYR A 214 3.57 20.16 7.79
N PRO A 215 3.10 19.79 9.00
CA PRO A 215 2.46 18.52 9.23
C PRO A 215 0.98 18.63 8.86
N VAL A 216 0.65 18.47 7.57
CA VAL A 216 -0.75 18.50 7.09
C VAL A 216 -1.63 17.59 7.96
N HIS A 217 -1.18 16.34 8.14
CA HIS A 217 -1.81 15.42 9.05
C HIS A 217 -0.81 14.35 9.49
N ASN A 218 -0.75 14.08 10.78
CA ASN A 218 -0.08 12.90 11.33
C ASN A 218 -1.14 12.07 12.03
N ASN A 219 -1.29 10.82 11.63
CA ASN A 219 -2.30 9.95 12.19
C ASN A 219 -1.87 8.50 12.11
N GLN A 220 -2.63 7.67 12.80
CA GLN A 220 -2.50 6.24 12.68
C GLN A 220 -3.34 5.72 11.52
N VAL A 221 -2.88 4.64 10.89
CA VAL A 221 -3.62 3.90 9.87
C VAL A 221 -4.05 2.54 10.38
N HIS A 222 -5.21 2.12 9.91
CA HIS A 222 -5.91 0.94 10.38
C HIS A 222 -6.38 0.08 9.21
N PHE A 223 -6.68 -1.18 9.50
CA PHE A 223 -7.57 -1.96 8.65
C PHE A 223 -9.01 -1.51 8.92
N LEU A 224 -9.81 -1.35 7.88
CA LEU A 224 -11.27 -1.19 8.02
C LEU A 224 -11.95 -2.48 7.57
N LEU A 225 -12.55 -3.17 8.53
CA LEU A 225 -13.17 -4.48 8.37
C LEU A 225 -14.66 -4.31 8.10
N ARG A 226 -15.24 -5.09 7.19
CA ARG A 226 -16.68 -5.09 6.93
C ARG A 226 -17.45 -5.47 8.19
N LYS A 227 -18.54 -4.77 8.47
CA LYS A 227 -19.41 -5.07 9.62
C LYS A 227 -19.91 -6.51 9.57
N GLY A 228 -19.89 -7.18 10.72
CA GLY A 228 -20.32 -8.57 10.89
C GLY A 228 -19.40 -9.63 10.30
N LEU A 229 -18.25 -9.25 9.73
CA LEU A 229 -17.27 -10.21 9.20
C LEU A 229 -16.50 -10.93 10.32
N PHE A 230 -16.18 -10.20 11.38
CA PHE A 230 -15.48 -10.72 12.56
C PHE A 230 -16.36 -10.54 13.79
N ASP A 231 -16.54 -11.61 14.56
CA ASP A 231 -17.10 -11.52 15.91
C ASP A 231 -16.10 -10.83 16.86
N ALA A 232 -16.55 -10.53 18.09
CA ALA A 232 -15.74 -9.82 19.07
C ALA A 232 -14.44 -10.57 19.43
N ALA A 233 -14.46 -11.91 19.47
CA ALA A 233 -13.29 -12.71 19.79
C ALA A 233 -12.30 -12.76 18.62
N GLN A 234 -12.79 -12.82 17.38
CA GLN A 234 -11.98 -12.73 16.18
C GLN A 234 -11.34 -11.35 16.03
N LEU A 235 -12.08 -10.27 16.33
CA LEU A 235 -11.55 -8.91 16.32
C LEU A 235 -10.48 -8.71 17.39
N ALA A 236 -10.69 -9.21 18.60
CA ALA A 236 -9.68 -9.20 19.65
C ALA A 236 -8.40 -9.91 19.19
N ARG A 237 -8.51 -11.13 18.64
CA ARG A 237 -7.36 -11.86 18.08
C ARG A 237 -6.68 -11.11 16.92
N PHE A 238 -7.45 -10.41 16.08
CA PHE A 238 -6.90 -9.58 15.00
C PHE A 238 -6.03 -8.45 15.57
N ASN A 239 -6.54 -7.75 16.59
CA ASN A 239 -5.84 -6.66 17.24
C ASN A 239 -4.60 -7.15 18.02
N ASP A 240 -4.72 -8.24 18.77
CA ASP A 240 -3.59 -8.86 19.48
C ASP A 240 -2.49 -9.31 18.50
N THR A 241 -2.89 -9.77 17.30
CA THR A 241 -1.94 -10.14 16.24
C THR A 241 -1.18 -8.92 15.73
N ILE A 242 -1.84 -7.77 15.55
CA ILE A 242 -1.16 -6.52 15.16
C ILE A 242 -0.15 -6.13 16.24
N GLU A 243 -0.55 -6.14 17.51
CA GLU A 243 0.35 -5.74 18.60
C GLU A 243 1.55 -6.69 18.74
N ARG A 244 1.34 -8.00 18.60
CA ARG A 244 2.45 -8.97 18.62
C ARG A 244 3.40 -8.81 17.45
N LEU A 245 2.90 -8.42 16.28
CA LEU A 245 3.71 -8.16 15.09
C LEU A 245 4.32 -6.75 15.08
N ARG A 246 4.08 -5.92 16.10
CA ARG A 246 4.55 -4.52 16.14
C ARG A 246 6.05 -4.37 15.83
N PRO A 247 6.97 -5.16 16.43
CA PRO A 247 8.39 -5.03 16.12
C PRO A 247 8.71 -5.28 14.64
N ASP A 248 8.13 -6.33 14.05
CA ASP A 248 8.29 -6.66 12.62
C ASP A 248 7.71 -5.57 11.71
N ILE A 249 6.57 -5.00 12.10
CA ILE A 249 5.92 -3.92 11.34
C ILE A 249 6.77 -2.66 11.39
N ASP A 250 7.29 -2.30 12.56
CA ASP A 250 8.14 -1.11 12.73
C ASP A 250 9.44 -1.23 11.93
N GLU A 251 10.09 -2.40 11.95
CA GLU A 251 11.27 -2.68 11.11
C GLU A 251 10.94 -2.54 9.61
N LEU A 252 9.77 -3.04 9.19
CA LEU A 252 9.32 -2.94 7.81
C LEU A 252 9.06 -1.47 7.43
N VAL A 253 8.43 -0.67 8.29
CA VAL A 253 8.21 0.76 8.08
C VAL A 253 9.54 1.51 7.96
N GLU A 254 10.52 1.21 8.82
CA GLU A 254 11.87 1.80 8.75
C GLU A 254 12.57 1.47 7.43
N ARG A 255 12.48 0.21 6.98
CA ARG A 255 13.03 -0.23 5.70
C ARG A 255 12.44 0.56 4.53
N TYR A 256 11.12 0.71 4.49
CA TYR A 256 10.44 1.48 3.44
C TYR A 256 10.73 2.98 3.52
N THR A 257 11.02 3.51 4.72
CA THR A 257 11.36 4.92 4.92
C THR A 257 12.78 5.25 4.42
N HIS A 258 13.76 4.40 4.73
CA HIS A 258 15.18 4.73 4.56
C HIS A 258 15.90 3.98 3.44
N HIS A 259 15.40 2.81 3.02
CA HIS A 259 16.13 1.91 2.12
C HIS A 259 15.48 1.79 0.73
N SER A 260 16.20 1.11 -0.17
CA SER A 260 15.66 0.68 -1.46
C SER A 260 14.49 -0.26 -1.24
N VAL A 261 13.32 0.10 -1.74
CA VAL A 261 12.09 -0.70 -1.66
C VAL A 261 12.31 -2.04 -2.39
N PRO A 262 12.21 -3.20 -1.71
CA PRO A 262 12.27 -4.50 -2.36
C PRO A 262 11.10 -4.67 -3.35
N ARG A 263 11.33 -5.39 -4.45
CA ARG A 263 10.27 -5.77 -5.40
C ARG A 263 9.73 -7.16 -5.12
#